data_AF-A0A7S4L6J3-F1
#
_entry.id   AF-A0A7S4L6J3-F1
#
_cell.length_a   1.000
_cell.length_b   1.000
_cell.length_c   1.000
_cell.angle_alpha   90.00
_cell.angle_beta   90.00
_cell.angle_gamma   90.00
#
_symmetry.space_group_name_H-M   'P 1'
#
loop_
_entity.id
_entity.type
_entity.pdbx_description
1 polymer ?
#
loop_
_entity_poly.entity_id
_entity_poly.type
_entity_poly.pdbx_seq_one_letter_code
_entity_poly.pdbx_strand_id
1 'polypeptide(L)'
;ILAAFVVWNGDASRVISAKTHHHAVDFNIFEGMEVQGIADVTISRGRIVWRDGKLLTEQGWGKYVQRKPWGPIYDSVPIRDKLKERHQKKVEREPYTGPVIQLP
;
A
#
# COMPACT_ATOMS: atom_id res chain seq x y z
N ILE A 1 -13.19 11.84 -6.38
CA ILE A 1 -12.78 11.88 -4.95
C ILE A 1 -13.39 10.67 -4.27
N LEU A 2 -12.58 9.73 -3.80
CA LEU A 2 -13.05 8.53 -3.11
C LEU A 2 -13.31 8.92 -1.65
N ALA A 3 -14.54 9.33 -1.32
CA ALA A 3 -14.93 9.62 0.06
C ALA A 3 -14.94 8.32 0.88
N ALA A 4 -13.84 8.02 1.56
CA ALA A 4 -13.67 6.87 2.44
C ALA A 4 -13.23 7.36 3.82
N PHE A 5 -14.03 7.11 4.84
CA PHE A 5 -13.84 7.64 6.18
C PHE A 5 -14.26 6.61 7.23
N VAL A 6 -13.67 6.74 8.41
CA VAL A 6 -14.04 5.98 9.61
C VAL A 6 -14.29 6.97 10.73
N VAL A 7 -15.45 6.87 11.39
CA VAL A 7 -15.69 7.50 12.68
C VAL A 7 -15.15 6.56 13.74
N TRP A 8 -14.03 6.97 14.34
CA TRP A 8 -13.31 6.18 15.32
C TRP A 8 -13.67 6.65 16.73
N ASN A 9 -14.07 5.72 17.58
CA ASN A 9 -14.37 5.97 18.98
C ASN A 9 -13.22 5.47 19.83
N GLY A 10 -12.41 6.41 20.34
CA GLY A 10 -11.22 6.11 21.15
C GLY A 10 -11.50 5.69 22.59
N ASP A 11 -12.71 5.96 23.09
CA ASP A 11 -13.09 5.66 24.47
C ASP A 11 -13.71 4.27 24.62
N ALA A 12 -14.24 3.72 23.53
CA ALA A 12 -14.81 2.38 23.53
C ALA A 12 -13.72 1.30 23.42
N SER A 13 -13.94 0.19 24.12
CA SER A 13 -13.11 -1.01 24.06
C SER A 13 -13.93 -2.22 23.63
N ARG A 14 -13.24 -3.26 23.13
CA ARG A 14 -13.84 -4.58 22.88
C ARG A 14 -12.80 -5.67 23.04
N VAL A 15 -13.29 -6.88 23.36
CA VAL A 15 -12.49 -8.11 23.26
C VAL A 15 -12.69 -8.72 21.88
N ILE A 16 -11.60 -8.97 21.17
CA ILE A 16 -11.64 -9.63 19.87
C ILE A 16 -11.98 -11.11 20.07
N SER A 17 -12.97 -11.60 19.31
CA SER A 17 -13.37 -13.00 19.34
C SER A 17 -13.84 -13.49 17.97
N ALA A 18 -13.58 -14.76 17.65
CA ALA A 18 -14.15 -15.47 16.52
C ALA A 18 -15.68 -15.53 16.58
N LYS A 19 -16.27 -15.50 17.78
CA LYS A 19 -17.73 -15.49 17.96
C LYS A 19 -18.40 -14.20 17.49
N THR A 20 -17.64 -13.10 17.42
CA THR A 20 -18.18 -11.75 17.17
C THR A 20 -17.56 -11.08 15.93
N HIS A 21 -16.54 -11.68 15.32
CA HIS A 21 -15.95 -11.14 14.11
C HIS A 21 -16.85 -11.39 12.88
N HIS A 22 -16.48 -10.77 11.76
CA HIS A 22 -17.22 -10.88 10.49
C HIS A 22 -16.48 -11.72 9.45
N HIS A 23 -15.45 -12.45 9.86
CA HIS A 23 -14.72 -13.35 8.96
C HIS A 23 -15.53 -14.63 8.78
N ALA A 24 -15.35 -15.31 7.64
CA ALA A 24 -16.04 -16.57 7.35
C ALA A 24 -15.32 -17.80 7.95
N VAL A 25 -14.32 -17.60 8.81
CA VAL A 25 -13.56 -18.66 9.48
C VAL A 25 -13.98 -18.78 10.94
N ASP A 26 -13.64 -19.88 11.60
CA ASP A 26 -14.09 -20.23 12.95
C ASP A 26 -13.04 -19.96 14.05
N PHE A 27 -11.93 -19.31 13.71
CA PHE A 27 -10.88 -18.94 14.66
C PHE A 27 -10.40 -17.49 14.47
N ASN A 28 -9.74 -16.95 15.49
CA ASN A 28 -9.10 -15.64 15.41
C ASN A 28 -7.73 -15.70 16.08
N ILE A 29 -6.69 -15.23 15.39
CA ILE A 29 -5.33 -15.19 15.96
C ILE A 29 -5.19 -14.17 17.11
N PHE A 30 -6.16 -13.27 17.24
CA PHE A 30 -6.25 -12.27 18.31
C PHE A 30 -7.32 -12.61 19.36
N GLU A 31 -7.73 -13.88 19.47
CA GLU A 31 -8.78 -14.31 20.41
C GLU A 31 -8.47 -13.86 21.84
N GLY A 32 -9.44 -13.22 22.50
CA GLY A 32 -9.32 -12.74 23.87
C GLY A 32 -8.53 -11.43 24.04
N MET A 33 -8.01 -10.85 22.96
CA MET A 33 -7.30 -9.57 23.01
C MET A 33 -8.28 -8.42 23.24
N GLU A 34 -8.11 -7.70 24.34
CA GLU A 34 -8.80 -6.43 24.58
C GLU A 34 -8.11 -5.30 23.80
N VAL A 35 -8.89 -4.53 23.06
CA VAL A 35 -8.43 -3.36 22.31
C VAL A 35 -9.23 -2.14 22.69
N GLN A 36 -8.56 -1.00 22.79
CA GLN A 36 -9.18 0.31 22.94
C GLN A 36 -9.20 0.99 21.57
N GLY A 37 -10.33 1.64 21.25
CA GLY A 37 -10.59 2.18 19.93
C GLY A 37 -11.40 1.23 19.07
N ILE A 38 -12.59 1.67 18.65
CA ILE A 38 -13.44 0.93 17.72
C ILE A 38 -13.91 1.82 16.56
N ALA A 39 -14.19 1.18 15.42
CA ALA A 39 -14.86 1.84 14.30
C ALA A 39 -16.38 1.81 14.50
N ASP A 40 -16.95 2.92 14.97
CA ASP A 40 -18.40 3.05 15.17
C ASP A 40 -19.14 3.17 13.84
N VAL A 41 -18.58 3.94 12.91
CA VAL A 41 -19.16 4.13 11.57
C VAL A 41 -18.08 4.03 10.52
N THR A 42 -18.32 3.24 9.47
CA THR A 42 -17.48 3.25 8.26
C THR A 42 -18.26 3.79 7.08
N ILE A 43 -17.65 4.71 6.35
CA ILE A 43 -18.21 5.34 5.15
C ILE A 43 -17.32 4.96 3.97
N SER A 44 -17.94 4.43 2.92
CA SER A 44 -17.27 4.08 1.67
C SER A 44 -18.02 4.67 0.49
N ARG A 45 -17.32 5.47 -0.33
CA ARG A 45 -17.86 6.20 -1.48
C ARG A 45 -19.08 7.06 -1.13
N GLY A 46 -19.05 7.69 0.04
CA GLY A 46 -20.13 8.55 0.54
C GLY A 46 -21.34 7.81 1.14
N ARG A 47 -21.33 6.47 1.21
CA ARG A 47 -22.38 5.67 1.86
C ARG A 47 -21.88 5.10 3.18
N ILE A 48 -22.72 5.16 4.22
CA ILE A 48 -22.49 4.43 5.47
C ILE A 48 -22.63 2.94 5.17
N VAL A 49 -21.54 2.19 5.32
CA VAL A 49 -21.48 0.75 5.06
C VAL A 49 -21.36 -0.08 6.34
N TRP A 50 -21.07 0.57 7.47
CA TRP A 50 -21.01 -0.05 8.79
C TRP A 50 -21.52 0.95 9.82
N ARG A 51 -22.43 0.51 10.70
CA ARG A 51 -22.95 1.28 11.83
C ARG A 51 -23.64 0.35 12.83
N ASP A 52 -23.54 0.64 14.12
CA ASP A 52 -24.24 -0.08 15.21
C ASP A 52 -24.01 -1.61 15.17
N GLY A 53 -22.79 -2.04 14.85
CA GLY A 53 -22.45 -3.46 14.75
C GLY A 53 -23.03 -4.18 13.52
N LYS A 54 -23.61 -3.44 12.56
CA LYS A 54 -24.27 -4.00 11.37
C LYS A 54 -23.59 -3.58 10.09
N LEU A 55 -23.47 -4.53 9.17
CA LEU A 55 -23.00 -4.29 7.81
C LEU A 55 -24.17 -3.81 6.93
N LEU A 56 -24.01 -2.65 6.30
CA LEU A 56 -25.02 -1.95 5.49
C LEU A 56 -24.54 -1.77 4.04
N THR A 57 -23.89 -2.80 3.49
CA THR A 57 -23.34 -2.80 2.13
C THR A 57 -24.08 -3.75 1.19
N GLU A 58 -23.86 -3.59 -0.10
CA GLU A 58 -24.30 -4.51 -1.15
C GLU A 58 -23.09 -5.12 -1.87
N GLN A 59 -23.26 -6.34 -2.38
CA GLN A 59 -22.23 -6.99 -3.19
C GLN A 59 -21.95 -6.16 -4.45
N GLY A 60 -20.67 -5.92 -4.76
CA GLY A 60 -20.28 -5.12 -5.92
C GLY A 60 -20.29 -3.60 -5.71
N TRP A 61 -20.55 -3.11 -4.49
CA TRP A 61 -20.42 -1.67 -4.16
C TRP A 61 -19.00 -1.12 -4.41
N GLY A 62 -17.99 -1.95 -4.14
CA GLY A 62 -16.61 -1.64 -4.47
C GLY A 62 -16.41 -1.49 -5.99
N LYS A 63 -15.50 -0.58 -6.39
CA LYS A 63 -15.05 -0.50 -7.79
C LYS A 63 -13.53 -0.61 -7.83
N TYR A 64 -13.03 -1.13 -8.93
CA TYR A 64 -11.61 -1.10 -9.25
C TYR A 64 -11.06 0.34 -9.22
N VAL A 65 -9.87 0.51 -8.65
CA VAL A 65 -9.12 1.76 -8.63
C VAL A 65 -7.85 1.57 -9.44
N GLN A 66 -7.81 2.16 -10.63
CA GLN A 66 -6.64 2.09 -11.49
C GLN A 66 -5.48 2.89 -10.87
N ARG A 67 -4.29 2.28 -10.85
CA ARG A 67 -3.06 2.94 -10.37
C ARG A 67 -2.16 3.23 -11.55
N LYS A 68 -1.71 4.48 -11.67
CA LYS A 68 -0.72 4.86 -12.70
C LYS A 68 0.66 4.29 -12.31
N PRO A 69 1.49 3.88 -13.29
CA PRO A 69 2.90 3.61 -13.04
C PRO A 69 3.63 4.90 -12.65
N TRP A 70 4.88 4.78 -12.17
CA TRP A 70 5.70 5.93 -11.75
C TRP A 70 5.04 6.76 -10.64
N GLY A 71 4.64 6.10 -9.56
CA GLY A 71 4.15 6.77 -8.35
C GLY A 71 5.26 7.57 -7.63
N PRO A 72 4.94 8.27 -6.54
CA PRO A 72 5.83 9.25 -5.89
C PRO A 72 7.22 8.72 -5.47
N ILE A 73 7.35 7.41 -5.24
CA ILE A 73 8.64 6.75 -4.96
C ILE A 73 9.66 7.01 -6.08
N TYR A 74 9.19 7.20 -7.32
CA TYR A 74 10.03 7.44 -8.49
C TYR A 74 10.39 8.91 -8.71
N ASP A 75 9.90 9.85 -7.90
CA ASP A 75 10.14 11.29 -8.13
C ASP A 75 11.64 11.64 -8.10
N SER A 76 12.44 10.90 -7.32
CA SER A 76 13.89 11.08 -7.23
C SER A 76 14.68 10.41 -8.37
N VAL A 77 14.07 9.48 -9.11
CA VAL A 77 14.76 8.66 -10.11
C VAL A 77 15.31 9.48 -11.28
N PRO A 78 14.56 10.43 -11.88
CA PRO A 78 15.09 11.29 -12.94
C PRO A 78 16.30 12.13 -12.50
N ILE A 79 16.32 12.56 -11.24
CA ILE A 79 17.45 13.32 -10.67
C ILE A 79 18.67 12.41 -10.56
N ARG A 80 18.48 11.21 -9.98
CA ARG A 80 19.55 10.23 -9.83
C ARG A 80 20.14 9.81 -11.18
N ASP A 81 19.32 9.62 -12.19
CA ASP A 81 19.77 9.19 -13.51
C ASP A 81 20.55 10.30 -14.23
N LYS A 82 20.11 11.56 -14.16
CA LYS A 82 20.89 12.71 -14.63
C LYS A 82 22.24 12.85 -13.91
N LEU A 83 22.29 12.56 -12.61
CA LEU A 83 23.55 12.60 -11.85
C LEU A 83 24.50 11.48 -12.28
N LYS A 84 24.00 10.27 -12.53
CA LYS A 84 24.82 9.17 -13.07
C LYS A 84 25.44 9.53 -14.42
N GLU A 85 24.67 10.15 -15.31
CA GLU A 85 25.17 10.62 -16.62
C GLU A 85 26.33 11.61 -16.48
N ARG A 86 26.30 12.49 -15.47
CA ARG A 86 27.41 13.43 -15.20
C ARG A 86 28.68 12.72 -14.74
N HIS A 87 28.56 11.61 -14.02
CA HIS A 87 29.68 10.91 -13.40
C HIS A 87 30.25 9.77 -14.27
N GLN A 88 29.43 9.17 -15.13
CA GLN A 88 29.86 8.13 -16.08
C GLN A 88 30.33 8.77 -17.39
N LYS A 89 31.51 9.40 -17.37
CA LYS A 89 32.14 9.91 -18.60
C LYS A 89 33.08 8.87 -19.18
N LYS A 90 32.95 8.60 -20.48
CA LYS A 90 33.94 7.82 -21.23
C LYS A 90 35.29 8.52 -21.08
N VAL A 91 36.29 7.78 -20.63
CA VAL A 91 37.66 8.29 -20.64
C VAL A 91 38.12 8.31 -22.10
N GLU A 92 38.39 9.51 -22.61
CA GLU A 92 39.01 9.67 -23.93
C GLU A 92 40.44 9.11 -23.86
N ARG A 93 40.69 8.14 -24.73
CA ARG A 93 41.99 7.48 -24.89
C ARG A 93 42.20 7.33 -26.38
N GLU A 94 43.44 7.49 -26.81
CA GLU A 94 43.83 7.08 -28.14
C GLU A 94 43.53 5.59 -28.35
N PRO A 95 43.12 5.17 -29.56
CA PRO A 95 42.94 3.76 -29.89
C PRO A 95 44.21 2.97 -29.54
N TYR A 96 44.04 1.83 -28.88
CA TYR A 96 45.18 0.97 -28.55
C TYR A 96 45.83 0.44 -29.83
N THR A 97 47.11 0.74 -30.02
CA THR A 97 47.92 0.32 -31.17
C THR A 97 49.00 -0.70 -30.81
N GLY A 98 49.05 -1.14 -29.55
CA GLY A 98 50.01 -2.14 -29.11
C GLY A 98 49.68 -3.55 -29.61
N PRO A 99 50.60 -4.52 -29.40
CA PRO A 99 50.38 -5.90 -29.79
C PRO A 99 49.19 -6.49 -29.03
N VAL A 100 48.31 -7.21 -29.74
CA VAL A 100 47.23 -8.01 -29.15
C VAL A 100 47.59 -9.48 -29.37
N ILE A 101 47.79 -10.20 -28.27
CA ILE A 101 48.00 -11.66 -28.33
C ILE A 101 46.66 -12.33 -28.61
N GLN A 102 46.60 -13.14 -29.67
CA GLN A 102 45.50 -14.07 -29.88
C GLN A 102 45.79 -15.36 -29.10
N LEU A 103 44.89 -15.68 -28.17
CA LEU A 103 44.91 -16.97 -27.48
C LEU A 103 44.35 -18.06 -28.42
N PRO A 104 44.86 -19.30 -28.34
CA PRO A 104 44.40 -20.41 -29.19
C PRO A 104 42.95 -20.80 -28.95
#